data_AF-A0A6N9PPT8-F1
#
_entry.id   AF-A0A6N9PPT8-F1
#
_cell.length_a   1.000
_cell.length_b   1.000
_cell.length_c   1.000
_cell.angle_alpha   90.00
_cell.angle_beta   90.00
_cell.angle_gamma   90.00
#
_symmetry.space_group_name_H-M   'P 1'
#
loop_
_entity.id
_entity.type
_entity.pdbx_description
1 polymer ?
#
loop_
_entity_poly.entity_id
_entity_poly.type
_entity_poly.pdbx_seq_one_letter_code
_entity_poly.pdbx_strand_id
1 'polypeptide(L)'
;MFLLTNYGSPGNTVIHECVHWVKHRKVYMLEKLYNDKAHGITCEVTGGVQADLSRRATERMESQANRLSPRIQMPAGPFKAKANDYISRFMREMGARHEIEVMEAVIQQLATDFVVSRQSVKIRLVELGFEAAVGTFTYIDDHYVKPHSFRKGAIRVDQTFSISAQDAAIQRLINPELKKLTETGDYLFIDNHFVYNTPLYVESNADGNLDLTAYARSHMDECCLVFDMKVTSKVAGAYHTVCFLNREPSDITFDITFRNGFQNAPPERQIAMRKKQQEEWIGIRRQMTDDPEQCIKLLLDWRGMNYTNLGAIIGRNPKTISRTVKGETEPDLKTAAGICFGLNLPPVISEKLLEVLGCRLMPMNPSHQWINEALHVKYPEPFKSAQSYLKAFDVEI
;
A
#
# COMPACT_ATOMS: atom_id res chain seq x y z
N MET A 1 2.37 18.58 -21.23
CA MET A 1 2.47 17.91 -19.92
C MET A 1 1.05 17.55 -19.47
N PHE A 2 0.53 16.41 -19.95
CA PHE A 2 -0.82 15.90 -19.66
C PHE A 2 -0.79 15.03 -18.38
N LEU A 3 -0.45 15.63 -17.24
CA LEU A 3 -0.01 14.86 -16.07
C LEU A 3 -1.09 14.49 -15.05
N LEU A 4 -2.38 14.64 -15.36
CA LEU A 4 -3.46 14.19 -14.48
C LEU A 4 -4.63 13.75 -15.35
N THR A 5 -5.17 12.56 -15.13
CA THR A 5 -6.39 12.00 -15.76
C THR A 5 -7.66 12.86 -15.57
N ASN A 6 -7.57 14.01 -14.90
CA ASN A 6 -8.57 15.08 -14.86
C ASN A 6 -8.48 16.09 -16.02
N TYR A 7 -7.35 16.14 -16.74
CA TYR A 7 -7.22 16.92 -17.97
C TYR A 7 -7.90 16.15 -19.10
N GLY A 8 -9.10 16.57 -19.47
CA GLY A 8 -9.81 16.03 -20.63
C GLY A 8 -11.18 15.41 -20.35
N SER A 9 -11.72 15.48 -19.12
CA SER A 9 -13.17 15.29 -18.99
C SER A 9 -13.86 16.48 -19.68
N PRO A 10 -14.79 16.25 -20.64
CA PRO A 10 -15.38 17.35 -21.41
C PRO A 10 -15.97 18.45 -20.52
N GLY A 11 -16.57 18.07 -19.38
CA GLY A 11 -17.13 19.00 -18.42
C GLY A 11 -16.08 19.91 -17.76
N ASN A 12 -14.96 19.35 -17.30
CA ASN A 12 -13.91 20.14 -16.65
C ASN A 12 -13.23 21.09 -17.65
N THR A 13 -13.00 20.65 -18.89
CA THR A 13 -12.44 21.50 -19.95
C THR A 13 -13.34 22.69 -20.26
N VAL A 14 -14.66 22.50 -20.36
CA VAL A 14 -15.60 23.60 -20.61
C VAL A 14 -15.55 24.64 -19.48
N ILE A 15 -15.56 24.20 -18.22
CA ILE A 15 -15.48 25.11 -17.08
C ILE A 15 -14.12 25.80 -17.02
N HIS A 16 -13.02 25.10 -17.34
CA HIS A 16 -11.68 25.67 -17.45
C HIS A 16 -11.63 26.82 -18.43
N GLU A 17 -12.14 26.62 -19.64
CA GLU A 17 -12.22 27.69 -20.65
C GLU A 17 -13.14 28.84 -20.22
N CYS A 18 -14.24 28.54 -19.52
CA CYS A 18 -15.09 29.58 -18.91
C CYS A 18 -14.33 30.41 -17.87
N VAL A 19 -13.45 29.81 -17.07
CA VAL A 19 -12.59 30.56 -16.14
C VAL A 19 -11.64 31.48 -16.92
N HIS A 20 -11.01 30.99 -17.97
CA HIS A 20 -10.19 31.83 -18.85
C HIS A 20 -10.98 33.01 -19.42
N TRP A 21 -12.18 32.76 -19.93
CA TRP A 21 -13.05 33.80 -20.46
C TRP A 21 -13.42 34.86 -19.41
N VAL A 22 -13.81 34.43 -18.21
CA VAL A 22 -14.29 35.36 -17.17
C VAL A 22 -13.13 36.11 -16.50
N LYS A 23 -12.03 35.43 -16.20
CA LYS A 23 -10.93 35.96 -15.38
C LYS A 23 -9.77 36.49 -16.21
N HIS A 24 -9.48 35.90 -17.37
CA HIS A 24 -8.24 36.13 -18.11
C HIS A 24 -8.43 36.91 -19.42
N ARG A 25 -9.67 37.14 -19.88
CA ARG A 25 -9.95 37.86 -21.15
C ARG A 25 -9.27 39.22 -21.27
N LYS A 26 -9.13 39.97 -20.17
CA LYS A 26 -8.53 41.32 -20.20
C LYS A 26 -7.02 41.25 -20.48
N VAL A 27 -6.34 40.20 -19.99
CA VAL A 27 -4.91 39.96 -20.25
C VAL A 27 -4.71 39.70 -21.73
N TYR A 28 -5.55 38.85 -22.32
CA TYR A 28 -5.54 38.58 -23.75
C TYR A 28 -5.85 39.82 -24.61
N MET A 29 -6.84 40.62 -24.22
CA MET A 29 -7.16 41.86 -24.94
C MET A 29 -6.03 42.90 -24.85
N LEU A 30 -5.30 42.93 -23.74
CA LEU A 30 -4.12 43.77 -23.59
C LEU A 30 -2.97 43.30 -24.49
N GLU A 31 -2.73 41.98 -24.57
CA GLU A 31 -1.72 41.40 -25.46
C GLU A 31 -1.98 41.78 -26.92
N LYS A 32 -3.25 41.72 -27.36
CA LYS A 32 -3.66 42.14 -28.70
C LYS A 32 -3.32 43.58 -29.08
N LEU A 33 -3.12 44.48 -28.11
CA LEU A 33 -2.79 45.87 -28.41
C LEU A 33 -1.34 46.05 -28.89
N TYR A 34 -0.46 45.08 -28.63
CA TYR A 34 0.96 45.16 -28.98
C TYR A 34 1.53 43.89 -29.64
N ASN A 35 0.72 42.84 -29.81
CA ASN A 35 1.09 41.58 -30.46
C ASN A 35 0.01 41.16 -31.48
N ASP A 36 0.21 41.53 -32.75
CA ASP A 36 -0.73 41.24 -33.85
C ASP A 36 -0.90 39.74 -34.15
N LYS A 37 -0.03 38.88 -33.61
CA LYS A 37 -0.09 37.42 -33.74
C LYS A 37 -0.89 36.73 -32.61
N ALA A 38 -1.44 37.49 -31.67
CA ALA A 38 -2.20 36.95 -30.54
C ALA A 38 -3.62 36.51 -30.96
N HIS A 39 -3.78 35.25 -31.37
CA HIS A 39 -5.05 34.70 -31.86
C HIS A 39 -5.91 34.00 -30.80
N GLY A 40 -5.40 33.79 -29.58
CA GLY A 40 -6.13 33.27 -28.42
C GLY A 40 -5.27 33.33 -27.15
N ILE A 41 -5.79 32.85 -26.01
CA ILE A 41 -4.94 32.46 -24.88
C ILE A 41 -4.25 31.16 -25.32
N THR A 42 -3.13 31.26 -26.04
CA THR A 42 -2.41 30.11 -26.58
C THR A 42 -1.34 29.62 -25.61
N CYS A 43 -1.28 28.30 -25.43
CA CYS A 43 -0.37 27.61 -24.50
C CYS A 43 1.12 27.58 -24.91
N GLU A 44 1.48 28.11 -26.08
CA GLU A 44 2.87 28.09 -26.57
C GLU A 44 3.48 29.50 -26.61
N VAL A 45 4.61 29.67 -25.93
CA VAL A 45 5.38 30.93 -25.90
C VAL A 45 6.79 30.65 -26.37
N THR A 46 7.18 31.18 -27.53
CA THR A 46 8.57 31.11 -28.06
C THR A 46 9.47 32.17 -27.40
N GLY A 47 10.75 31.83 -27.18
CA GLY A 47 11.64 32.38 -26.13
C GLY A 47 12.17 33.82 -26.22
N GLY A 48 12.83 34.26 -25.13
CA GLY A 48 13.32 35.63 -24.84
C GLY A 48 13.08 36.04 -23.36
N VAL A 49 13.62 37.18 -22.89
CA VAL A 49 13.38 37.69 -21.51
C VAL A 49 11.93 38.14 -21.31
N GLN A 50 11.33 38.77 -22.33
CA GLN A 50 9.88 39.03 -22.38
C GLN A 50 9.06 37.72 -22.47
N ALA A 51 9.60 36.69 -23.13
CA ALA A 51 8.95 35.39 -23.18
C ALA A 51 8.91 34.71 -21.80
N ASP A 52 9.88 34.95 -20.91
CA ASP A 52 9.84 34.38 -19.55
C ASP A 52 8.76 35.03 -18.67
N LEU A 53 8.53 36.35 -18.81
CA LEU A 53 7.43 37.06 -18.14
C LEU A 53 6.07 36.63 -18.68
N SER A 54 5.91 36.55 -20.01
CA SER A 54 4.70 36.05 -20.65
C SER A 54 4.42 34.59 -20.27
N ARG A 55 5.46 33.73 -20.26
CA ARG A 55 5.37 32.35 -19.82
C ARG A 55 4.90 32.23 -18.37
N ARG A 56 5.49 33.00 -17.45
CA ARG A 56 5.05 33.03 -16.03
C ARG A 56 3.61 33.53 -15.88
N ALA A 57 3.18 34.50 -16.69
CA ALA A 57 1.81 34.99 -16.67
C ALA A 57 0.83 33.91 -17.16
N THR A 58 1.15 33.24 -18.27
CA THR A 58 0.38 32.10 -18.79
C THR A 58 0.32 30.96 -17.78
N GLU A 59 1.46 30.55 -17.20
CA GLU A 59 1.53 29.52 -16.16
C GLU A 59 0.66 29.88 -14.93
N ARG A 60 0.60 31.15 -14.55
CA ARG A 60 -0.28 31.62 -13.46
C ARG A 60 -1.75 31.54 -13.83
N MET A 61 -2.13 31.96 -15.04
CA MET A 61 -3.51 31.89 -15.52
C MET A 61 -3.99 30.44 -15.63
N GLU A 62 -3.15 29.55 -16.17
CA GLU A 62 -3.43 28.11 -16.21
C GLU A 62 -3.57 27.55 -14.81
N SER A 63 -2.63 27.83 -13.90
CA SER A 63 -2.72 27.39 -12.49
C SER A 63 -4.02 27.89 -11.81
N GLN A 64 -4.42 29.13 -12.10
CA GLN A 64 -5.68 29.69 -11.58
C GLN A 64 -6.90 28.97 -12.14
N ALA A 65 -6.97 28.75 -13.45
CA ALA A 65 -8.07 28.02 -14.08
C ALA A 65 -8.15 26.59 -13.55
N ASN A 66 -7.04 25.86 -13.53
CA ASN A 66 -6.96 24.50 -13.01
C ASN A 66 -7.42 24.37 -11.55
N ARG A 67 -7.18 25.39 -10.72
CA ARG A 67 -7.63 25.41 -9.32
C ARG A 67 -9.13 25.73 -9.18
N LEU A 68 -9.66 26.60 -10.03
CA LEU A 68 -11.05 27.07 -9.93
C LEU A 68 -12.05 26.10 -10.55
N SER A 69 -11.72 25.48 -11.69
CA SER A 69 -12.63 24.60 -12.43
C SER A 69 -13.28 23.50 -11.58
N PRO A 70 -12.52 22.67 -10.83
CA PRO A 70 -13.13 21.62 -10.00
C PRO A 70 -13.98 22.19 -8.86
N ARG A 71 -13.68 23.38 -8.35
CA ARG A 71 -14.44 24.03 -7.27
C ARG A 71 -15.75 24.65 -7.75
N ILE A 72 -15.78 25.09 -9.01
CA ILE A 72 -17.00 25.56 -9.70
C ILE A 72 -17.88 24.36 -10.05
N GLN A 73 -17.29 23.29 -10.59
CA GLN A 73 -18.02 22.09 -10.95
C GLN A 73 -18.56 21.35 -9.73
N MET A 74 -17.81 21.34 -8.61
CA MET A 74 -18.22 20.74 -7.33
C MET A 74 -18.22 21.79 -6.19
N PRO A 75 -19.22 22.68 -6.11
CA PRO A 75 -19.30 23.72 -5.09
C PRO A 75 -19.39 23.13 -3.67
N ALA A 76 -18.63 23.71 -2.73
CA ALA A 76 -18.40 23.09 -1.41
C ALA A 76 -19.69 22.75 -0.64
N GLY A 77 -20.66 23.67 -0.58
CA GLY A 77 -21.92 23.45 0.14
C GLY A 77 -22.78 22.32 -0.47
N PRO A 78 -23.24 22.48 -1.73
CA PRO A 78 -24.03 21.46 -2.42
C PRO A 78 -23.34 20.09 -2.51
N PHE A 79 -22.03 20.07 -2.76
CA PHE A 79 -21.27 18.82 -2.84
C PHE A 79 -21.21 18.10 -1.48
N LYS A 80 -20.93 18.82 -0.38
CA LYS A 80 -20.97 18.24 0.99
C LYS A 80 -22.34 17.68 1.34
N ALA A 81 -23.40 18.41 1.00
CA ALA A 81 -24.77 17.98 1.27
C ALA A 81 -25.09 16.66 0.54
N LYS A 82 -24.78 16.58 -0.76
CA LYS A 82 -24.96 15.33 -1.55
C LYS A 82 -24.08 14.19 -1.04
N ALA A 83 -22.82 14.46 -0.68
CA ALA A 83 -21.93 13.43 -0.15
C ALA A 83 -22.48 12.82 1.15
N ASN A 84 -22.90 13.65 2.11
CA ASN A 84 -23.50 13.17 3.37
C ASN A 84 -24.81 12.41 3.15
N ASP A 85 -25.66 12.87 2.22
CA ASP A 85 -26.90 12.18 1.85
C ASP A 85 -26.59 10.77 1.30
N TYR A 86 -25.63 10.66 0.38
CA TYR A 86 -25.24 9.38 -0.20
C TYR A 86 -24.56 8.44 0.80
N ILE A 87 -23.68 8.95 1.66
CA ILE A 87 -23.10 8.16 2.75
C ILE A 87 -24.23 7.59 3.63
N SER A 88 -25.12 8.45 4.12
CA SER A 88 -26.21 8.04 5.02
C SER A 88 -27.17 7.05 4.35
N ARG A 89 -27.53 7.29 3.09
CA ARG A 89 -28.42 6.44 2.31
C ARG A 89 -27.80 5.06 2.06
N PHE A 90 -26.58 5.02 1.53
CA PHE A 90 -25.92 3.76 1.18
C PHE A 90 -25.54 2.95 2.41
N MET A 91 -25.17 3.58 3.54
CA MET A 91 -24.96 2.86 4.80
C MET A 91 -26.21 2.12 5.24
N ARG A 92 -27.38 2.77 5.16
CA ARG A 92 -28.66 2.16 5.51
C ARG A 92 -29.05 1.05 4.53
N GLU A 93 -28.92 1.28 3.24
CA GLU A 93 -29.32 0.33 2.20
C GLU A 93 -28.45 -0.94 2.19
N MET A 94 -27.16 -0.81 2.48
CA MET A 94 -26.21 -1.93 2.48
C MET A 94 -25.97 -2.53 3.87
N GLY A 95 -26.58 -1.97 4.92
CA GLY A 95 -26.33 -2.39 6.30
C GLY A 95 -24.87 -2.22 6.74
N ALA A 96 -24.17 -1.24 6.15
CA ALA A 96 -22.75 -1.00 6.40
C ALA A 96 -22.52 -0.46 7.82
N ARG A 97 -21.42 -0.89 8.45
CA ARG A 97 -21.05 -0.44 9.80
C ARG A 97 -20.13 0.78 9.76
N HIS A 98 -19.33 0.89 8.70
CA HIS A 98 -18.34 1.95 8.53
C HIS A 98 -18.51 2.65 7.18
N GLU A 99 -18.24 3.97 7.14
CA GLU A 99 -18.36 4.79 5.92
C GLU A 99 -17.51 4.25 4.76
N ILE A 100 -16.36 3.65 5.07
CA ILE A 100 -15.44 3.12 4.06
C ILE A 100 -16.06 2.02 3.20
N GLU A 101 -17.00 1.25 3.76
CA GLU A 101 -17.72 0.19 3.04
C GLU A 101 -18.64 0.74 1.95
N VAL A 102 -19.01 2.03 2.04
CA VAL A 102 -19.93 2.68 1.09
C VAL A 102 -19.24 3.72 0.21
N MET A 103 -18.01 4.10 0.56
CA MET A 103 -17.35 5.26 -0.03
C MET A 103 -17.09 5.12 -1.54
N GLU A 104 -16.85 3.91 -2.04
CA GLU A 104 -16.73 3.67 -3.48
C GLU A 104 -18.04 3.97 -4.23
N ALA A 105 -19.18 3.53 -3.70
CA ALA A 105 -20.50 3.81 -4.25
C ALA A 105 -20.83 5.31 -4.17
N VAL A 106 -20.47 5.97 -3.07
CA VAL A 106 -20.60 7.43 -2.91
C VAL A 106 -19.79 8.16 -3.98
N ILE A 107 -18.53 7.79 -4.17
CA ILE A 107 -17.66 8.41 -5.17
C ILE A 107 -18.22 8.20 -6.58
N GLN A 108 -18.67 6.99 -6.88
CA GLN A 108 -19.25 6.66 -8.18
C GLN A 108 -20.51 7.49 -8.47
N GLN A 109 -21.42 7.62 -7.50
CA GLN A 109 -22.65 8.40 -7.67
C GLN A 109 -22.37 9.90 -7.80
N LEU A 110 -21.45 10.45 -6.99
CA LEU A 110 -21.03 11.84 -7.10
C LEU A 110 -20.37 12.11 -8.46
N ALA A 111 -19.57 11.17 -8.98
CA ALA A 111 -18.92 11.31 -10.28
C ALA A 111 -19.94 11.43 -11.40
N THR A 112 -21.00 10.62 -11.36
CA THR A 112 -22.13 10.68 -12.29
C THR A 112 -22.88 12.01 -12.19
N ASP A 113 -23.27 12.41 -10.98
CA ASP A 113 -24.08 13.61 -10.76
C ASP A 113 -23.38 14.91 -11.14
N PHE A 114 -22.07 14.99 -10.89
CA PHE A 114 -21.27 16.18 -11.16
C PHE A 114 -20.55 16.11 -12.51
N VAL A 115 -20.68 14.99 -13.24
CA VAL A 115 -20.08 14.76 -14.56
C VAL A 115 -18.56 14.96 -14.53
N VAL A 116 -17.91 14.32 -13.55
CA VAL A 116 -16.47 14.36 -13.31
C VAL A 116 -15.90 12.96 -13.19
N SER A 117 -14.57 12.82 -13.18
CA SER A 117 -13.93 11.55 -12.90
C SER A 117 -14.09 11.17 -11.41
N ARG A 118 -13.98 9.86 -11.12
CA ARG A 118 -13.90 9.36 -9.73
C ARG A 118 -12.76 10.01 -8.95
N GLN A 119 -11.63 10.23 -9.62
CA GLN A 119 -10.46 10.86 -9.02
C GLN A 119 -10.71 12.33 -8.63
N SER A 120 -11.42 13.09 -9.47
CA SER A 120 -11.85 14.46 -9.12
C SER A 120 -12.73 14.48 -7.87
N VAL A 121 -13.67 13.54 -7.77
CA VAL A 121 -14.55 13.40 -6.59
C VAL A 121 -13.75 13.03 -5.36
N LYS A 122 -12.83 12.05 -5.45
CA LYS A 122 -11.95 11.63 -4.36
C LYS A 122 -11.15 12.81 -3.81
N ILE A 123 -10.48 13.56 -4.68
CA ILE A 123 -9.74 14.78 -4.30
C ILE A 123 -10.67 15.76 -3.59
N ARG A 124 -11.87 15.99 -4.16
CA ARG A 124 -12.82 16.96 -3.63
C ARG A 124 -13.38 16.56 -2.26
N LEU A 125 -13.64 15.28 -2.04
CA LEU A 125 -14.04 14.73 -0.74
C LEU A 125 -12.95 14.97 0.31
N VAL A 126 -11.69 14.64 -0.01
CA VAL A 126 -10.55 14.86 0.89
C VAL A 126 -10.37 16.35 1.22
N GLU A 127 -10.41 17.23 0.21
CA GLU A 127 -10.36 18.70 0.41
C GLU A 127 -11.44 19.22 1.36
N LEU A 128 -12.60 18.56 1.37
CA LEU A 128 -13.77 18.95 2.15
C LEU A 128 -13.85 18.26 3.53
N GLY A 129 -12.89 17.38 3.84
CA GLY A 129 -12.70 16.75 5.14
C GLY A 129 -13.24 15.33 5.28
N PHE A 130 -13.53 14.63 4.18
CA PHE A 130 -13.96 13.23 4.17
C PHE A 130 -12.74 12.31 4.05
N GLU A 131 -12.13 11.95 5.18
CA GLU A 131 -10.89 11.16 5.18
C GLU A 131 -11.07 9.70 4.73
N ALA A 132 -12.27 9.13 4.89
CA ALA A 132 -12.59 7.81 4.35
C ALA A 132 -12.43 7.73 2.83
N ALA A 133 -12.39 8.85 2.09
CA ALA A 133 -12.09 8.85 0.67
C ALA A 133 -10.61 8.55 0.36
N VAL A 134 -9.67 8.80 1.28
CA VAL A 134 -8.22 8.69 1.01
C VAL A 134 -7.83 7.27 0.58
N GLY A 135 -8.28 6.25 1.32
CA GLY A 135 -7.94 4.85 1.07
C GLY A 135 -8.80 4.15 0.02
N THR A 136 -9.67 4.87 -0.72
CA THR A 136 -10.51 4.28 -1.80
C THR A 136 -9.85 4.33 -3.16
N PHE A 137 -10.18 3.39 -4.06
CA PHE A 137 -9.61 3.34 -5.42
C PHE A 137 -8.08 3.39 -5.41
N THR A 138 -7.47 2.66 -4.47
CA THR A 138 -6.03 2.58 -4.32
C THR A 138 -5.51 1.35 -5.05
N TYR A 139 -4.56 1.55 -5.95
CA TYR A 139 -3.88 0.46 -6.66
C TYR A 139 -2.40 0.52 -6.32
N ILE A 140 -1.78 -0.61 -5.97
CA ILE A 140 -0.33 -0.73 -5.79
C ILE A 140 0.05 -2.12 -6.28
N ASP A 141 1.28 -2.31 -6.77
CA ASP A 141 1.77 -3.62 -7.22
C ASP A 141 0.77 -4.30 -8.18
N ASP A 142 0.24 -3.52 -9.13
CA ASP A 142 -0.73 -3.94 -10.15
C ASP A 142 -2.02 -4.60 -9.65
N HIS A 143 -2.38 -4.42 -8.37
CA HIS A 143 -3.63 -4.93 -7.82
C HIS A 143 -4.38 -3.88 -7.02
N TYR A 144 -5.66 -4.18 -6.77
CA TYR A 144 -6.54 -3.32 -6.01
C TYR A 144 -6.37 -3.56 -4.51
N VAL A 145 -5.96 -2.51 -3.78
CA VAL A 145 -5.88 -2.51 -2.32
C VAL A 145 -7.25 -2.16 -1.76
N LYS A 146 -7.74 -2.97 -0.81
CA LYS A 146 -9.10 -2.79 -0.31
C LYS A 146 -9.33 -1.40 0.30
N PRO A 147 -10.55 -0.86 0.18
CA PRO A 147 -10.92 0.39 0.85
C PRO A 147 -10.61 0.32 2.34
N HIS A 148 -9.86 1.32 2.80
CA HIS A 148 -9.50 1.50 4.19
C HIS A 148 -9.59 2.98 4.61
N SER A 149 -9.72 3.21 5.91
CA SER A 149 -9.89 4.51 6.53
C SER A 149 -9.24 4.53 7.92
N PHE A 150 -9.18 5.73 8.47
CA PHE A 150 -8.52 6.03 9.73
C PHE A 150 -9.22 7.22 10.38
N ARG A 151 -8.95 7.43 11.66
CA ARG A 151 -9.46 8.58 12.40
C ARG A 151 -8.98 9.89 11.77
N LYS A 152 -9.88 10.88 11.82
CA LYS A 152 -9.62 12.24 11.32
C LYS A 152 -8.29 12.80 11.86
N GLY A 153 -7.39 13.18 10.97
CA GLY A 153 -6.11 13.80 11.29
C GLY A 153 -5.02 12.82 11.74
N ALA A 154 -5.21 11.50 11.58
CA ALA A 154 -4.21 10.50 11.94
C ALA A 154 -2.94 10.60 11.07
N ILE A 155 -3.07 10.99 9.80
CA ILE A 155 -1.96 11.17 8.87
C ILE A 155 -2.06 12.51 8.14
N ARG A 156 -0.90 13.02 7.70
CA ARG A 156 -0.85 14.17 6.78
C ARG A 156 -1.12 13.72 5.34
N VAL A 157 -1.35 14.67 4.46
CA VAL A 157 -1.60 14.45 3.02
C VAL A 157 -0.41 13.79 2.31
N ASP A 158 0.81 14.03 2.78
CA ASP A 158 2.06 13.45 2.29
C ASP A 158 2.46 12.18 3.07
N GLN A 159 1.49 11.50 3.67
CA GLN A 159 1.70 10.25 4.42
C GLN A 159 0.73 9.17 3.96
N THR A 160 1.12 7.92 4.16
CA THR A 160 0.32 6.75 3.77
C THR A 160 0.55 5.58 4.74
N PHE A 161 -0.46 4.72 4.86
CA PHE A 161 -0.31 3.41 5.48
C PHE A 161 0.10 2.32 4.48
N SER A 162 -0.10 2.60 3.19
CA SER A 162 -0.05 1.63 2.11
C SER A 162 1.18 1.87 1.23
N ILE A 163 2.04 0.87 1.04
CA ILE A 163 3.28 0.97 0.25
C ILE A 163 3.48 -0.28 -0.62
N SER A 164 4.30 -0.20 -1.67
CA SER A 164 4.61 -1.36 -2.51
C SER A 164 5.35 -2.44 -1.72
N ALA A 165 5.26 -3.69 -2.14
CA ALA A 165 6.07 -4.79 -1.60
C ALA A 165 7.58 -4.50 -1.74
N GLN A 166 7.97 -3.87 -2.86
CA GLN A 166 9.36 -3.46 -3.09
C GLN A 166 9.80 -2.40 -2.09
N ASP A 167 9.00 -1.33 -1.90
CA ASP A 167 9.30 -0.29 -0.92
C ASP A 167 9.32 -0.87 0.50
N ALA A 168 8.39 -1.77 0.83
CA ALA A 168 8.35 -2.43 2.13
C ALA A 168 9.64 -3.22 2.42
N ALA A 169 10.12 -3.99 1.45
CA ALA A 169 11.37 -4.73 1.54
C ALA A 169 12.59 -3.79 1.67
N ILE A 170 12.67 -2.76 0.82
CA ILE A 170 13.73 -1.75 0.87
C ILE A 170 13.74 -1.04 2.23
N GLN A 171 12.58 -0.56 2.69
CA GLN A 171 12.47 0.16 3.95
C GLN A 171 12.87 -0.72 5.13
N ARG A 172 12.47 -1.99 5.16
CA ARG A 172 12.84 -2.90 6.26
C ARG A 172 14.32 -3.30 6.21
N LEU A 173 14.95 -3.28 5.02
CA LEU A 173 16.40 -3.47 4.88
C LEU A 173 17.19 -2.27 5.41
N ILE A 174 16.78 -1.04 5.08
CA ILE A 174 17.57 0.17 5.38
C ILE A 174 17.21 0.83 6.71
N ASN A 175 16.04 0.57 7.30
CA ASN A 175 15.60 1.16 8.56
C ASN A 175 15.65 0.14 9.71
N PRO A 176 16.61 0.27 10.65
CA PRO A 176 16.75 -0.66 11.78
C PRO A 176 15.54 -0.70 12.70
N GLU A 177 14.80 0.42 12.84
CA GLU A 177 13.59 0.46 13.67
C GLU A 177 12.46 -0.38 13.06
N LEU A 178 12.21 -0.23 11.76
CA LEU A 178 11.20 -1.04 11.06
C LEU A 178 11.59 -2.52 11.07
N LYS A 179 12.89 -2.82 10.88
CA LYS A 179 13.40 -4.19 10.99
C LYS A 179 13.07 -4.79 12.34
N LYS A 180 13.35 -4.09 13.45
CA LYS A 180 13.04 -4.58 14.80
C LYS A 180 11.55 -4.85 15.03
N LEU A 181 10.67 -4.02 14.47
CA LEU A 181 9.21 -4.19 14.59
C LEU A 181 8.68 -5.42 13.85
N THR A 182 9.41 -5.92 12.86
CA THR A 182 8.98 -6.98 11.94
C THR A 182 9.76 -8.28 12.12
N GLU A 183 10.94 -8.24 12.73
CA GLU A 183 11.84 -9.39 12.96
C GLU A 183 11.17 -10.52 13.76
N THR A 184 10.35 -10.16 14.76
CA THR A 184 9.61 -11.08 15.61
C THR A 184 8.24 -11.47 15.02
N GLY A 185 7.88 -10.98 13.82
CA GLY A 185 6.55 -11.15 13.24
C GLY A 185 5.43 -10.45 14.01
N ASP A 186 5.74 -9.43 14.82
CA ASP A 186 4.77 -8.58 15.51
C ASP A 186 3.98 -7.70 14.54
N TYR A 187 4.64 -7.24 13.47
CA TYR A 187 3.99 -6.63 12.31
C TYR A 187 4.17 -7.53 11.08
N LEU A 188 3.09 -7.72 10.33
CA LEU A 188 3.07 -8.47 9.08
C LEU A 188 2.75 -7.55 7.91
N PHE A 189 3.22 -7.90 6.71
CA PHE A 189 2.91 -7.17 5.49
C PHE A 189 1.72 -7.81 4.75
N ILE A 190 0.54 -7.21 4.89
CA ILE A 190 -0.75 -7.73 4.40
C ILE A 190 -1.45 -6.64 3.58
N ASP A 191 -1.91 -6.98 2.37
CA ASP A 191 -2.63 -6.08 1.46
C ASP A 191 -1.94 -4.71 1.29
N ASN A 192 -0.60 -4.69 1.15
CA ASN A 192 0.25 -3.49 1.08
C ASN A 192 0.42 -2.67 2.37
N HIS A 193 0.10 -3.22 3.52
CA HIS A 193 0.23 -2.53 4.82
C HIS A 193 1.07 -3.34 5.79
N PHE A 194 1.91 -2.66 6.58
CA PHE A 194 2.48 -3.27 7.77
C PHE A 194 1.49 -3.17 8.92
N VAL A 195 0.90 -4.29 9.34
CA VAL A 195 -0.19 -4.36 10.32
C VAL A 195 0.20 -5.19 11.53
N TYR A 196 -0.20 -4.73 12.72
CA TYR A 196 0.04 -5.45 13.96
C TYR A 196 -0.70 -6.79 13.98
N ASN A 197 0.05 -7.87 14.22
CA ASN A 197 -0.38 -9.24 14.03
C ASN A 197 -1.23 -9.77 15.20
N THR A 198 -2.50 -9.38 15.26
CA THR A 198 -3.44 -9.91 16.26
C THR A 198 -4.79 -10.25 15.65
N PRO A 199 -5.56 -11.17 16.28
CA PRO A 199 -6.88 -11.56 15.77
C PRO A 199 -7.91 -10.41 15.66
N LEU A 200 -7.65 -9.26 16.29
CA LEU A 200 -8.51 -8.09 16.12
C LEU A 200 -8.30 -7.43 14.75
N TYR A 201 -7.09 -7.49 14.21
CA TYR A 201 -6.68 -6.76 13.01
C TYR A 201 -6.43 -7.65 11.81
N VAL A 202 -6.07 -8.92 12.05
CA VAL A 202 -5.70 -9.89 11.02
C VAL A 202 -6.61 -11.10 11.11
N GLU A 203 -7.13 -11.53 9.97
CA GLU A 203 -7.93 -12.75 9.81
C GLU A 203 -7.44 -13.58 8.63
N SER A 204 -7.85 -14.85 8.57
CA SER A 204 -7.64 -15.69 7.38
C SER A 204 -8.88 -15.67 6.50
N ASN A 205 -8.70 -15.42 5.21
CA ASN A 205 -9.77 -15.52 4.23
C ASN A 205 -10.07 -16.98 3.85
N ALA A 206 -11.03 -17.19 2.93
CA ALA A 206 -11.48 -18.53 2.53
C ALA A 206 -10.37 -19.40 1.93
N ASP A 207 -9.34 -18.80 1.34
CA ASP A 207 -8.18 -19.49 0.77
C ASP A 207 -7.07 -19.74 1.80
N GLY A 208 -7.26 -19.30 3.04
CA GLY A 208 -6.29 -19.37 4.13
C GLY A 208 -5.25 -18.24 4.12
N ASN A 209 -5.31 -17.32 3.15
CA ASN A 209 -4.44 -16.15 3.11
C ASN A 209 -4.81 -15.15 4.20
N LEU A 210 -3.81 -14.43 4.69
CA LEU A 210 -4.06 -13.36 5.66
C LEU A 210 -4.71 -12.16 4.99
N ASP A 211 -5.61 -11.54 5.72
CA ASP A 211 -6.41 -10.40 5.30
C ASP A 211 -6.64 -9.45 6.48
N LEU A 212 -6.99 -8.20 6.18
CA LEU A 212 -7.34 -7.23 7.20
C LEU A 212 -8.79 -7.42 7.61
N THR A 213 -9.04 -7.45 8.92
CA THR A 213 -10.41 -7.46 9.44
C THR A 213 -11.13 -6.18 9.03
N ALA A 214 -12.46 -6.23 8.99
CA ALA A 214 -13.27 -5.02 8.78
C ALA A 214 -12.96 -3.90 9.81
N TYR A 215 -12.58 -4.29 11.04
CA TYR A 215 -12.17 -3.35 12.07
C TYR A 215 -10.85 -2.67 11.70
N ALA A 216 -9.81 -3.43 11.33
CA ALA A 216 -8.52 -2.87 10.92
C ALA A 216 -8.66 -1.91 9.74
N ARG A 217 -9.42 -2.29 8.69
CA ARG A 217 -9.67 -1.41 7.54
C ARG A 217 -10.36 -0.11 7.91
N SER A 218 -11.06 -0.05 9.04
CA SER A 218 -11.74 1.17 9.51
C SER A 218 -10.92 1.98 10.52
N HIS A 219 -9.82 1.41 11.03
CA HIS A 219 -8.99 1.95 12.11
C HIS A 219 -7.51 1.72 11.81
N MET A 220 -7.07 2.07 10.60
CA MET A 220 -5.67 1.86 10.19
C MET A 220 -4.69 2.58 11.12
N ASP A 221 -5.11 3.68 11.75
CA ASP A 221 -4.32 4.43 12.72
C ASP A 221 -4.09 3.70 14.05
N GLU A 222 -4.81 2.62 14.35
CA GLU A 222 -4.60 1.81 15.55
C GLU A 222 -3.61 0.66 15.34
N CYS A 223 -3.41 0.24 14.08
CA CYS A 223 -2.77 -1.04 13.79
C CYS A 223 -1.71 -1.01 12.69
N CYS A 224 -1.68 0.02 11.84
CA CYS A 224 -0.79 0.06 10.67
C CYS A 224 0.37 1.03 10.86
N LEU A 225 1.53 0.73 10.29
CA LEU A 225 2.67 1.64 10.28
C LEU A 225 2.51 2.73 9.22
N VAL A 226 3.05 3.92 9.51
CA VAL A 226 2.94 5.10 8.65
C VAL A 226 4.25 5.37 7.92
N PHE A 227 4.13 5.77 6.66
CA PHE A 227 5.23 6.14 5.78
C PHE A 227 5.03 7.56 5.26
N ASP A 228 6.09 8.34 5.21
CA ASP A 228 6.12 9.63 4.52
C ASP A 228 6.34 9.40 3.03
N MET A 229 5.62 10.15 2.20
CA MET A 229 5.72 10.14 0.74
C MET A 229 6.33 11.45 0.24
N LYS A 230 7.29 11.36 -0.66
CA LYS A 230 7.88 12.52 -1.33
C LYS A 230 7.83 12.34 -2.83
N VAL A 231 7.18 13.26 -3.54
CA VAL A 231 7.14 13.24 -5.01
C VAL A 231 8.55 13.50 -5.54
N THR A 232 9.08 12.58 -6.34
CA THR A 232 10.40 12.68 -6.98
C THR A 232 10.33 13.05 -8.46
N SER A 233 9.18 12.83 -9.09
CA SER A 233 8.92 13.26 -10.46
C SER A 233 8.89 14.79 -10.60
N LYS A 234 9.17 15.30 -11.81
CA LYS A 234 9.18 16.75 -12.11
C LYS A 234 7.76 17.33 -12.17
N VAL A 235 7.06 17.32 -11.05
CA VAL A 235 5.72 17.89 -10.89
C VAL A 235 5.80 19.13 -10.00
N ALA A 236 5.15 20.21 -10.41
CA ALA A 236 5.10 21.43 -9.60
C ALA A 236 4.45 21.15 -8.23
N GLY A 237 5.03 21.70 -7.16
CA GLY A 237 4.60 21.46 -5.78
C GLY A 237 3.11 21.69 -5.50
N ALA A 238 2.48 22.59 -6.26
CA ALA A 238 1.04 22.85 -6.21
C ALA A 238 0.15 21.63 -6.49
N TYR A 239 0.68 20.58 -7.12
CA TYR A 239 -0.06 19.36 -7.47
C TYR A 239 0.31 18.16 -6.61
N HIS A 240 1.22 18.30 -5.64
CA HIS A 240 1.69 17.16 -4.82
C HIS A 240 0.55 16.49 -4.06
N THR A 241 -0.41 17.24 -3.52
CA THR A 241 -1.62 16.67 -2.90
C THR A 241 -2.41 15.77 -3.86
N VAL A 242 -2.51 16.16 -5.12
CA VAL A 242 -3.18 15.35 -6.14
C VAL A 242 -2.37 14.09 -6.45
N CYS A 243 -1.04 14.21 -6.51
CA CYS A 243 -0.15 13.07 -6.67
C CYS A 243 -0.34 12.05 -5.54
N PHE A 244 -0.28 12.48 -4.28
CA PHE A 244 -0.41 11.57 -3.14
C PHE A 244 -1.73 10.80 -3.10
N LEU A 245 -2.82 11.42 -3.59
CA LEU A 245 -4.14 10.78 -3.67
C LEU A 245 -4.34 9.94 -4.94
N ASN A 246 -3.51 10.15 -5.98
CA ASN A 246 -3.56 9.41 -7.23
C ASN A 246 -2.52 8.29 -7.22
N ARG A 247 -2.96 7.10 -6.83
CA ARG A 247 -2.08 5.94 -6.72
C ARG A 247 -2.31 4.90 -7.82
N GLU A 248 -3.14 5.22 -8.82
CA GLU A 248 -3.20 4.43 -10.05
C GLU A 248 -1.86 4.52 -10.81
N PRO A 249 -1.51 3.51 -11.65
CA PRO A 249 -0.31 3.52 -12.46
C PRO A 249 -0.17 4.84 -13.24
N SER A 250 0.92 5.57 -13.01
CA SER A 250 1.19 6.86 -13.64
C SER A 250 2.69 7.16 -13.67
N ASP A 251 3.10 8.20 -14.40
CA ASP A 251 4.49 8.67 -14.46
C ASP A 251 4.97 9.33 -13.14
N ILE A 252 4.14 9.31 -12.09
CA ILE A 252 4.44 9.91 -10.80
C ILE A 252 5.17 8.90 -9.93
N THR A 253 6.43 9.21 -9.62
CA THR A 253 7.25 8.43 -8.69
C THR A 253 7.28 9.08 -7.30
N PHE A 254 7.32 8.22 -6.28
CA PHE A 254 7.45 8.60 -4.88
C PHE A 254 8.72 8.01 -4.28
N ASP A 255 9.35 8.77 -3.40
CA ASP A 255 10.28 8.26 -2.41
C ASP A 255 9.48 8.02 -1.11
N ILE A 256 9.64 6.84 -0.55
CA ILE A 256 8.89 6.35 0.61
C ILE A 256 9.86 6.20 1.76
N THR A 257 9.54 6.77 2.91
CA THR A 257 10.38 6.65 4.11
C THR A 257 9.55 6.27 5.33
N PHE A 258 10.01 5.27 6.07
CA PHE A 258 9.41 4.87 7.33
C PHE A 258 9.49 5.98 8.37
N ARG A 259 8.39 6.21 9.09
CA ARG A 259 8.31 7.15 10.21
C ARG A 259 8.12 6.38 11.51
N ASN A 260 8.99 6.62 12.50
CA ASN A 260 9.08 5.90 13.78
C ASN A 260 7.74 5.33 14.30
N GLY A 261 7.71 4.01 14.53
CA GLY A 261 6.47 3.22 14.64
C GLY A 261 5.72 3.25 15.97
N PHE A 262 6.04 4.15 16.90
CA PHE A 262 5.33 4.24 18.20
C PHE A 262 4.02 5.03 18.12
N GLN A 263 3.73 5.67 17.00
CA GLN A 263 2.56 6.54 16.81
C GLN A 263 1.24 5.78 16.97
N ASN A 264 1.26 4.47 16.66
CA ASN A 264 0.08 3.60 16.62
C ASN A 264 0.26 2.40 17.57
N ALA A 265 0.75 2.67 18.78
CA ALA A 265 1.07 1.63 19.76
C ALA A 265 -0.19 0.80 20.10
N PRO A 266 -0.11 -0.55 19.98
CA PRO A 266 -1.25 -1.41 20.28
C PRO A 266 -1.68 -1.35 21.76
N PRO A 267 -2.97 -1.54 22.07
CA PRO A 267 -3.46 -1.68 23.43
C PRO A 267 -2.73 -2.77 24.25
N GLU A 268 -2.62 -2.58 25.56
CA GLU A 268 -1.93 -3.50 26.49
C GLU A 268 -2.39 -4.96 26.36
N ARG A 269 -3.69 -5.18 26.17
CA ARG A 269 -4.26 -6.52 25.98
C ARG A 269 -3.68 -7.22 24.76
N GLN A 270 -3.49 -6.49 23.67
CA GLN A 270 -2.94 -7.04 22.43
C GLN A 270 -1.44 -7.33 22.59
N ILE A 271 -0.71 -6.45 23.28
CA ILE A 271 0.69 -6.68 23.66
C ILE A 271 0.81 -7.96 24.50
N ALA A 272 -0.07 -8.17 25.49
CA ALA A 272 -0.05 -9.37 26.33
C ALA A 272 -0.33 -10.65 25.50
N MET A 273 -1.27 -10.60 24.56
CA MET A 273 -1.53 -11.72 23.64
C MET A 273 -0.30 -12.05 22.79
N ARG A 274 0.38 -11.04 22.23
CA ARG A 274 1.63 -11.24 21.49
C ARG A 274 2.77 -11.77 22.33
N LYS A 275 2.94 -11.27 23.56
CA LYS A 275 3.94 -11.79 24.51
C LYS A 275 3.73 -13.27 24.77
N LYS A 276 2.49 -13.71 25.00
CA LYS A 276 2.17 -15.13 25.19
C LYS A 276 2.53 -15.98 23.96
N GLN A 277 2.26 -15.48 22.76
CA GLN A 277 2.63 -16.16 21.52
C GLN A 277 4.16 -16.24 21.35
N GLN A 278 4.87 -15.16 21.65
CA GLN A 278 6.33 -15.14 21.63
C GLN A 278 6.93 -16.11 22.66
N GLU A 279 6.37 -16.18 23.86
CA GLU A 279 6.78 -17.15 24.89
C GLU A 279 6.63 -18.59 24.42
N GLU A 280 5.55 -18.92 23.71
CA GLU A 280 5.38 -20.23 23.07
C GLU A 280 6.49 -20.51 22.06
N TRP A 281 6.76 -19.56 21.15
CA TRP A 281 7.79 -19.71 20.12
C TRP A 281 9.18 -19.86 20.72
N ILE A 282 9.49 -19.08 21.76
CA ILE A 282 10.73 -19.21 22.52
C ILE A 282 10.80 -20.59 23.20
N GLY A 283 9.67 -21.08 23.73
CA GLY A 283 9.55 -22.42 24.30
C GLY A 283 9.89 -23.52 23.31
N ILE A 284 9.38 -23.44 22.08
CA ILE A 284 9.71 -24.38 20.99
C ILE A 284 11.18 -24.21 20.59
N ARG A 285 11.64 -22.97 20.39
CA ARG A 285 13.01 -22.64 19.99
C ARG A 285 14.07 -23.14 20.96
N ARG A 286 13.76 -23.23 22.26
CA ARG A 286 14.63 -23.80 23.30
C ARG A 286 14.73 -25.32 23.25
N GLN A 287 13.74 -26.00 22.69
CA GLN A 287 13.71 -27.46 22.53
C GLN A 287 14.35 -27.93 21.21
N MET A 288 14.55 -27.02 20.25
CA MET A 288 15.22 -27.34 18.99
C MET A 288 16.67 -27.75 19.22
N THR A 289 16.99 -28.98 18.82
CA THR A 289 18.33 -29.58 18.86
C THR A 289 19.13 -29.26 17.61
N ASP A 290 20.45 -29.49 17.65
CA ASP A 290 21.31 -29.44 16.46
C ASP A 290 21.23 -30.73 15.61
N ASP A 291 20.54 -31.75 16.10
CA ASP A 291 20.18 -32.95 15.33
C ASP A 291 18.97 -32.65 14.41
N PRO A 292 19.12 -32.78 13.08
CA PRO A 292 18.05 -32.48 12.12
C PRO A 292 16.79 -33.33 12.28
N GLU A 293 16.92 -34.62 12.56
CA GLU A 293 15.77 -35.53 12.67
C GLU A 293 14.91 -35.18 13.89
N GLN A 294 15.54 -34.98 15.05
CA GLN A 294 14.88 -34.56 16.28
C GLN A 294 14.24 -33.18 16.13
N CYS A 295 14.93 -32.24 15.47
CA CYS A 295 14.44 -30.89 15.23
C CYS A 295 13.18 -30.89 14.34
N ILE A 296 13.21 -31.57 13.19
CA ILE A 296 12.04 -31.65 12.30
C ILE A 296 10.88 -32.38 12.98
N LYS A 297 11.16 -33.46 13.74
CA LYS A 297 10.12 -34.19 14.47
C LYS A 297 9.38 -33.29 15.46
N LEU A 298 10.12 -32.51 16.26
CA LEU A 298 9.56 -31.52 17.17
C LEU A 298 8.61 -30.54 16.45
N LEU A 299 9.05 -30.02 15.30
CA LEU A 299 8.27 -29.04 14.54
C LEU A 299 7.03 -29.64 13.88
N LEU A 300 7.13 -30.86 13.37
CA LEU A 300 5.98 -31.60 12.83
C LEU A 300 4.95 -31.89 13.93
N ASP A 301 5.40 -32.33 15.11
CA ASP A 301 4.53 -32.59 16.26
C ASP A 301 3.86 -31.29 16.73
N TRP A 302 4.61 -30.18 16.82
CA TRP A 302 4.07 -28.85 17.18
C TRP A 302 3.00 -28.36 16.19
N ARG A 303 3.17 -28.66 14.90
CA ARG A 303 2.21 -28.27 13.86
C ARG A 303 1.14 -29.34 13.57
N GLY A 304 1.17 -30.48 14.25
CA GLY A 304 0.25 -31.60 13.99
C GLY A 304 0.35 -32.15 12.56
N MET A 305 1.55 -32.11 11.96
CA MET A 305 1.81 -32.53 10.58
C MET A 305 2.68 -33.79 10.49
N ASN A 306 2.73 -34.40 9.32
CA ASN A 306 3.65 -35.48 8.99
C ASN A 306 4.32 -35.22 7.63
N TYR A 307 5.34 -36.00 7.28
CA TYR A 307 6.06 -35.84 6.01
C TYR A 307 5.19 -35.95 4.77
N THR A 308 4.12 -36.75 4.81
CA THR A 308 3.18 -36.91 3.69
C THR A 308 2.39 -35.63 3.44
N ASN A 309 1.82 -35.06 4.51
CA ASN A 309 1.07 -33.82 4.45
C ASN A 309 1.98 -32.65 4.04
N LEU A 310 3.16 -32.55 4.66
CA LEU A 310 4.15 -31.52 4.32
C LEU A 310 4.60 -31.64 2.85
N GLY A 311 4.90 -32.85 2.39
CA GLY A 311 5.28 -33.09 1.00
C GLY A 311 4.19 -32.72 0.01
N ALA A 312 2.91 -32.98 0.34
CA ALA A 312 1.79 -32.54 -0.46
C ALA A 312 1.67 -31.01 -0.54
N ILE A 313 1.92 -30.29 0.56
CA ILE A 313 1.89 -28.82 0.61
C ILE A 313 3.00 -28.22 -0.26
N ILE A 314 4.24 -28.70 -0.12
CA ILE A 314 5.40 -28.09 -0.78
C ILE A 314 5.71 -28.70 -2.16
N GLY A 315 4.89 -29.65 -2.62
CA GLY A 315 5.09 -30.32 -3.91
C GLY A 315 6.34 -31.20 -3.97
N ARG A 316 6.76 -31.78 -2.84
CA ARG A 316 7.97 -32.64 -2.77
C ARG A 316 7.63 -34.04 -2.27
N ASN A 317 8.36 -35.04 -2.77
CA ASN A 317 8.20 -36.40 -2.30
C ASN A 317 8.56 -36.49 -0.79
N PRO A 318 7.69 -37.06 0.07
CA PRO A 318 7.97 -37.22 1.49
C PRO A 318 9.29 -37.91 1.80
N LYS A 319 9.71 -38.86 0.96
CA LYS A 319 11.00 -39.55 1.08
C LYS A 319 12.17 -38.61 0.81
N THR A 320 12.03 -37.68 -0.14
CA THR A 320 13.07 -36.68 -0.42
C THR A 320 13.25 -35.77 0.78
N ILE A 321 12.16 -35.27 1.36
CA ILE A 321 12.19 -34.45 2.58
C ILE A 321 12.90 -35.22 3.71
N SER A 322 12.50 -36.47 3.95
CA SER A 322 13.12 -37.29 4.98
C SER A 322 14.62 -37.52 4.72
N ARG A 323 15.06 -37.78 3.49
CA ARG A 323 16.47 -37.96 3.15
C ARG A 323 17.29 -36.69 3.35
N THR A 324 16.74 -35.54 2.98
CA THR A 324 17.33 -34.22 3.21
C THR A 324 17.55 -33.99 4.71
N VAL A 325 16.54 -34.29 5.53
CA VAL A 325 16.65 -34.18 6.99
C VAL A 325 17.72 -35.14 7.54
N LYS A 326 17.82 -36.36 7.02
CA LYS A 326 18.80 -37.36 7.47
C LYS A 326 20.24 -37.11 7.01
N GLY A 327 20.48 -36.08 6.18
CA GLY A 327 21.80 -35.86 5.57
C GLY A 327 22.19 -36.92 4.53
N GLU A 328 21.24 -37.75 4.08
CA GLU A 328 21.48 -38.74 3.01
C GLU A 328 21.63 -38.09 1.63
N THR A 329 21.16 -36.84 1.49
CA THR A 329 21.25 -36.01 0.28
C THR A 329 21.67 -34.61 0.66
N GLU A 330 22.45 -33.94 -0.21
CA GLU A 330 22.84 -32.55 0.00
C GLU A 330 21.60 -31.65 0.17
N PRO A 331 21.57 -30.82 1.23
CA PRO A 331 20.38 -30.07 1.57
C PRO A 331 20.19 -28.87 0.64
N ASP A 332 19.11 -28.92 -0.14
CA ASP A 332 18.70 -27.85 -1.05
C ASP A 332 17.99 -26.74 -0.27
N LEU A 333 18.51 -25.51 -0.36
CA LEU A 333 17.93 -24.35 0.31
C LEU A 333 16.46 -24.14 -0.08
N LYS A 334 16.07 -24.42 -1.33
CA LYS A 334 14.67 -24.28 -1.77
C LYS A 334 13.78 -25.23 -1.00
N THR A 335 14.21 -26.47 -0.85
CA THR A 335 13.51 -27.49 -0.06
C THR A 335 13.46 -27.11 1.42
N ALA A 336 14.56 -26.62 2.00
CA ALA A 336 14.62 -26.19 3.40
C ALA A 336 13.71 -24.97 3.68
N ALA A 337 13.74 -23.95 2.82
CA ALA A 337 12.83 -22.82 2.86
C ALA A 337 11.38 -23.27 2.67
N GLY A 338 11.14 -24.19 1.73
CA GLY A 338 9.84 -24.81 1.50
C GLY A 338 9.28 -25.49 2.74
N ILE A 339 10.11 -26.24 3.49
CA ILE A 339 9.71 -26.81 4.78
C ILE A 339 9.30 -25.71 5.78
N CYS A 340 10.08 -24.62 5.87
CA CYS A 340 9.77 -23.51 6.77
C CYS A 340 8.40 -22.88 6.46
N PHE A 341 8.13 -22.62 5.17
CA PHE A 341 6.83 -22.09 4.72
C PHE A 341 5.71 -23.11 4.84
N GLY A 342 5.93 -24.37 4.49
CA GLY A 342 4.91 -25.42 4.57
C GLY A 342 4.47 -25.72 6.01
N LEU A 343 5.33 -25.46 6.99
CA LEU A 343 5.04 -25.56 8.42
C LEU A 343 4.62 -24.22 9.05
N ASN A 344 4.49 -23.15 8.25
CA ASN A 344 4.22 -21.78 8.69
C ASN A 344 5.12 -21.34 9.86
N LEU A 345 6.42 -21.61 9.81
CA LEU A 345 7.33 -21.38 10.93
C LEU A 345 7.65 -19.89 11.11
N PRO A 346 7.54 -19.33 12.33
CA PRO A 346 7.93 -17.95 12.56
C PRO A 346 9.43 -17.74 12.32
N PRO A 347 9.88 -16.50 12.03
CA PRO A 347 11.23 -16.21 11.54
C PRO A 347 12.34 -16.84 12.40
N VAL A 348 12.27 -16.67 13.71
CA VAL A 348 13.26 -17.19 14.67
C VAL A 348 13.39 -18.72 14.65
N ILE A 349 12.29 -19.43 14.36
CA ILE A 349 12.29 -20.90 14.25
C ILE A 349 12.80 -21.32 12.87
N SER A 350 12.38 -20.62 11.82
CA SER A 350 12.86 -20.84 10.44
C SER A 350 14.37 -20.68 10.34
N GLU A 351 14.94 -19.62 10.90
CA GLU A 351 16.39 -19.39 10.92
C GLU A 351 17.14 -20.53 11.60
N LYS A 352 16.63 -21.02 12.73
CA LYS A 352 17.25 -22.16 13.43
C LYS A 352 17.14 -23.44 12.62
N LEU A 353 15.99 -23.71 11.99
CA LEU A 353 15.83 -24.89 11.16
C LEU A 353 16.79 -24.86 9.95
N LEU A 354 16.90 -23.72 9.28
CA LEU A 354 17.84 -23.53 8.16
C LEU A 354 19.30 -23.75 8.60
N GLU A 355 19.67 -23.27 9.79
CA GLU A 355 20.99 -23.54 10.37
C GLU A 355 21.23 -25.03 10.61
N VAL A 356 20.27 -25.74 11.22
CA VAL A 356 20.36 -27.17 11.53
C VAL A 356 20.47 -28.02 10.25
N LEU A 357 19.75 -27.62 9.20
CA LEU A 357 19.81 -28.28 7.88
C LEU A 357 21.06 -27.90 7.07
N GLY A 358 21.93 -27.01 7.58
CA GLY A 358 23.13 -26.55 6.84
C GLY A 358 22.84 -25.58 5.69
N CYS A 359 21.61 -25.07 5.57
CA CYS A 359 21.16 -24.16 4.51
C CYS A 359 21.14 -22.69 4.95
N ARG A 360 22.28 -22.17 5.43
CA ARG A 360 22.34 -20.77 5.89
C ARG A 360 22.13 -19.77 4.74
N LEU A 361 21.32 -18.75 5.00
CA LEU A 361 21.07 -17.67 4.04
C LEU A 361 22.32 -16.79 3.91
N MET A 362 22.83 -16.64 2.68
CA MET A 362 24.00 -15.82 2.39
C MET A 362 23.57 -14.36 2.23
N PRO A 363 24.05 -13.42 3.07
CA PRO A 363 23.59 -12.04 3.04
C PRO A 363 23.86 -11.31 1.72
N MET A 364 24.88 -11.72 0.97
CA MET A 364 25.26 -11.09 -0.31
C MET A 364 24.59 -11.72 -1.53
N ASN A 365 23.80 -12.79 -1.35
CA ASN A 365 23.10 -13.45 -2.45
C ASN A 365 21.68 -12.86 -2.57
N PRO A 366 21.33 -12.21 -3.70
CA PRO A 366 20.02 -11.58 -3.87
C PRO A 366 18.84 -12.54 -3.69
N SER A 367 18.92 -13.77 -4.20
CA SER A 367 17.86 -14.76 -4.04
C SER A 367 17.66 -15.15 -2.58
N HIS A 368 18.75 -15.25 -1.81
CA HIS A 368 18.66 -15.56 -0.38
C HIS A 368 18.09 -14.38 0.42
N GLN A 369 18.37 -13.14 0.00
CA GLN A 369 17.76 -11.96 0.61
C GLN A 369 16.23 -11.97 0.43
N TRP A 370 15.74 -12.32 -0.76
CA TRP A 370 14.30 -12.45 -1.02
C TRP A 370 13.65 -13.63 -0.27
N ILE A 371 14.35 -14.76 -0.12
CA ILE A 371 13.86 -15.87 0.73
C ILE A 371 13.77 -15.39 2.18
N ASN A 372 14.80 -14.69 2.68
CA ASN A 372 14.79 -14.12 4.02
C ASN A 372 13.63 -13.12 4.19
N GLU A 373 13.36 -12.31 3.18
CA GLU A 373 12.22 -11.41 3.11
C GLU A 373 10.92 -12.16 3.34
N ALA A 374 10.67 -13.16 2.49
CA ALA A 374 9.46 -13.95 2.53
C ALA A 374 9.29 -14.66 3.88
N LEU A 375 10.36 -15.16 4.50
CA LEU A 375 10.30 -15.77 5.83
C LEU A 375 9.85 -14.79 6.93
N HIS A 376 10.06 -13.49 6.75
CA HIS A 376 9.62 -12.46 7.70
C HIS A 376 8.21 -11.97 7.43
N VAL A 377 7.80 -11.90 6.16
CA VAL A 377 6.52 -11.28 5.79
C VAL A 377 5.41 -12.27 5.43
N LYS A 378 5.76 -13.49 4.99
CA LYS A 378 4.83 -14.48 4.41
C LYS A 378 4.75 -15.80 5.16
N TYR A 379 5.52 -16.00 6.24
CA TYR A 379 5.50 -17.25 7.00
C TYR A 379 4.13 -17.73 7.53
N PRO A 380 3.15 -16.86 7.88
CA PRO A 380 1.87 -17.35 8.39
C PRO A 380 0.85 -17.64 7.28
N GLU A 381 1.14 -17.27 6.03
CA GLU A 381 0.30 -17.53 4.87
C GLU A 381 0.56 -18.94 4.29
N PRO A 382 -0.38 -19.49 3.50
CA PRO A 382 -0.18 -20.74 2.77
C PRO A 382 1.08 -20.71 1.89
N PHE A 383 1.73 -21.85 1.71
CA PHE A 383 2.96 -22.01 0.91
C PHE A 383 2.87 -21.37 -0.49
N LYS A 384 1.72 -21.48 -1.17
CA LYS A 384 1.49 -20.88 -2.48
C LYS A 384 1.67 -19.35 -2.49
N SER A 385 1.35 -18.68 -1.40
CA SER A 385 1.44 -17.21 -1.30
C SER A 385 2.89 -16.77 -1.16
N ALA A 386 3.70 -17.51 -0.40
CA ALA A 386 5.14 -17.32 -0.39
C ALA A 386 5.78 -17.59 -1.76
N GLN A 387 5.33 -18.62 -2.49
CA GLN A 387 5.80 -18.89 -3.86
C GLN A 387 5.46 -17.75 -4.82
N SER A 388 4.22 -17.26 -4.81
CA SER A 388 3.79 -16.13 -5.65
C SER A 388 4.58 -14.86 -5.35
N TYR A 389 4.83 -14.58 -4.05
CA TYR A 389 5.64 -13.44 -3.61
C TYR A 389 7.08 -13.53 -4.16
N LEU A 390 7.74 -14.67 -4.00
CA LEU A 390 9.12 -14.86 -4.45
C LEU A 390 9.26 -14.84 -5.97
N LYS A 391 8.25 -15.34 -6.68
CA LYS A 391 8.22 -15.34 -8.15
C LYS A 391 8.23 -13.92 -8.72
N ALA A 392 7.65 -12.94 -8.02
CA ALA A 392 7.71 -11.53 -8.43
C ALA A 392 9.14 -10.95 -8.42
N PHE A 393 10.08 -11.63 -7.76
CA PHE A 393 11.50 -11.26 -7.69
C PHE A 393 12.41 -12.27 -8.40
N ASP A 394 11.86 -13.08 -9.31
CA ASP A 394 12.58 -14.14 -10.05
C ASP A 394 13.22 -15.20 -9.13
N VAL A 395 12.60 -15.48 -7.98
CA VAL A 395 13.04 -16.51 -7.02
C VAL A 395 12.01 -17.64 -6.94
N GLU A 396 12.48 -18.88 -6.98
CA GLU A 396 11.64 -20.08 -6.89
C GLU A 396 12.03 -20.94 -5.68
N ILE A 397 11.03 -21.50 -5.00
CA ILE A 397 11.17 -22.43 -3.87
C ILE A 397 10.34 -23.70 -4.07
#